data_AF-A0A7X7HEG1-F1
#
_entry.id   AF-A0A7X7HEG1-F1
#
_cell.length_a   1.000
_cell.length_b   1.000
_cell.length_c   1.000
_cell.angle_alpha   90.00
_cell.angle_beta   90.00
_cell.angle_gamma   90.00
#
_symmetry.space_group_name_H-M   'P 1'
#
loop_
_entity.id
_entity.type
_entity.pdbx_description
1 polymer ?
#
loop_
_entity_poly.entity_id
_entity_poly.type
_entity_poly.pdbx_seq_one_letter_code
_entity_poly.pdbx_strand_id
1 'polypeptide(L)' 'GVRAQGWDVPAADGNFFWLATGEATGRLVADAADAGLLLRGFAGEGVRITIGETEANDAVIEFLGDWRR' A
#
# COMPACT_ATOMS: atom_id res chain seq x y z
N GLY A 1 -0.67 11.12 4.74
CA GLY A 1 0.47 10.21 4.51
C GLY A 1 0.27 8.92 5.28
N VAL A 2 0.71 7.78 4.74
CA VAL A 2 0.39 6.42 5.23
C VAL A 2 0.74 6.16 6.71
N ARG A 3 1.85 6.70 7.22
CA ARG A 3 2.20 6.56 8.66
C ARG A 3 1.17 7.22 9.59
N ALA A 4 0.57 8.34 9.17
CA ALA A 4 -0.47 9.01 9.95
C ALA A 4 -1.78 8.19 10.03
N GLN A 5 -1.93 7.18 9.17
CA GLN A 5 -3.05 6.24 9.17
C GLN A 5 -2.76 4.98 10.02
N GLY A 6 -1.60 4.92 10.69
CA GLY A 6 -1.21 3.80 11.55
C GLY A 6 -0.56 2.62 10.83
N TRP A 7 -0.17 2.77 9.56
CA TRP A 7 0.61 1.75 8.85
C TRP A 7 2.02 1.65 9.41
N ASP A 8 2.45 0.42 9.70
CA ASP A 8 3.84 0.14 10.02
C ASP A 8 4.64 0.14 8.72
N VAL A 9 5.40 1.20 8.52
CA VAL A 9 6.18 1.46 7.30
C VAL A 9 7.64 1.62 7.72
N PRO A 10 8.50 0.62 7.41
CA PRO A 10 9.92 0.70 7.73
C PRO A 10 10.59 1.90 7.05
N ALA A 11 11.80 2.26 7.51
CA ALA A 11 12.61 3.24 6.81
C ALA A 11 12.87 2.76 5.37
N ALA A 12 12.47 3.56 4.40
CA ALA A 12 12.61 3.23 2.99
C ALA A 12 13.94 3.81 2.46
N ASP A 13 14.85 2.95 2.02
CA ASP A 13 16.10 3.34 1.36
C ASP A 13 15.99 3.31 -0.19
N GLY A 14 14.78 3.56 -0.74
CA GLY A 14 14.52 3.47 -2.18
C GLY A 14 13.22 4.14 -2.64
N ASN A 15 12.86 3.97 -3.90
CA ASN A 15 11.65 4.54 -4.52
C ASN A 15 10.38 3.72 -4.22
N PHE A 16 10.28 3.10 -3.04
CA PHE A 16 9.12 2.32 -2.65
C PHE A 16 9.00 2.28 -1.13
N PHE A 17 7.82 1.93 -0.63
CA PHE A 17 7.61 1.59 0.77
C PHE A 17 6.92 0.23 0.91
N TRP A 18 7.04 -0.35 2.10
CA TRP A 18 6.54 -1.67 2.42
C TRP A 18 5.40 -1.60 3.43
N LEU A 19 4.36 -2.41 3.22
CA LEU A 19 3.26 -2.63 4.16
C LEU A 19 3.20 -4.10 4.56
N ALA A 20 3.51 -4.39 5.82
CA ALA A 20 3.41 -5.73 6.38
C ALA A 20 1.93 -6.10 6.66
N THR A 21 1.23 -6.60 5.63
CA THR A 21 -0.19 -6.95 5.70
C THR A 21 -0.44 -8.43 5.97
N GLY A 22 0.59 -9.28 5.91
CA GLY A 22 0.49 -10.71 6.23
C GLY A 22 -0.57 -11.42 5.37
N GLU A 23 -1.46 -12.17 6.00
CA GLU A 23 -2.57 -12.87 5.35
C GLU A 23 -3.52 -11.93 4.57
N ALA A 24 -3.60 -10.65 4.94
CA ALA A 24 -4.46 -9.68 4.27
C ALA A 24 -3.87 -9.18 2.93
N THR A 25 -2.63 -9.54 2.60
CA THR A 25 -1.93 -9.12 1.37
C THR A 25 -2.77 -9.36 0.12
N GLY A 26 -3.33 -10.56 -0.02
CA GLY A 26 -4.09 -10.93 -1.22
C GLY A 26 -5.35 -10.07 -1.38
N ARG A 27 -6.07 -9.85 -0.27
CA ARG A 27 -7.28 -9.00 -0.27
C ARG A 27 -6.94 -7.55 -0.60
N LEU A 28 -5.90 -7.00 0.01
CA LEU A 28 -5.50 -5.61 -0.23
C LEU A 28 -5.10 -5.38 -1.70
N VAL A 29 -4.39 -6.33 -2.32
CA VAL A 29 -4.01 -6.21 -3.74
C VAL A 29 -5.23 -6.30 -4.66
N ALA A 30 -6.19 -7.18 -4.36
CA ALA A 30 -7.43 -7.29 -5.13
C ALA A 30 -8.26 -6.00 -5.03
N ASP A 31 -8.50 -5.51 -3.81
CA ASP A 31 -9.26 -4.29 -3.57
C ASP A 31 -8.60 -3.07 -4.21
N ALA A 32 -7.25 -3.02 -4.19
CA ALA A 32 -6.50 -1.96 -4.87
C ALA A 32 -6.68 -2.03 -6.39
N ALA A 33 -6.63 -3.23 -6.98
CA ALA A 33 -6.84 -3.40 -8.41
C ALA A 33 -8.25 -2.97 -8.84
N ASP A 34 -9.26 -3.25 -8.03
CA ASP A 34 -10.64 -2.79 -8.27
C ASP A 34 -10.76 -1.25 -8.17
N ALA A 35 -9.92 -0.62 -7.34
CA ALA A 35 -9.77 0.84 -7.26
C ALA A 35 -8.87 1.44 -8.35
N GLY A 36 -8.38 0.63 -9.31
CA GLY A 36 -7.49 1.07 -10.40
C GLY A 36 -6.02 1.24 -10.00
N LEU A 37 -5.61 0.76 -8.82
CA LEU A 37 -4.26 0.82 -8.30
C LEU A 37 -3.54 -0.52 -8.45
N LEU A 38 -2.37 -0.50 -9.10
CA LEU A 38 -1.53 -1.69 -9.23
C LEU A 38 -0.48 -1.75 -8.11
N LEU A 39 -0.75 -2.57 -7.09
CA LEU A 39 0.17 -2.82 -5.99
C LEU A 39 0.84 -4.18 -6.14
N ARG A 40 2.09 -4.30 -5.69
CA ARG A 40 2.83 -5.57 -5.75
C ARG A 40 2.76 -6.31 -4.42
N GLY A 41 1.88 -7.32 -4.33
CA GLY A 41 1.80 -8.19 -3.17
C GLY A 41 2.80 -9.35 -3.17
N PHE A 42 3.17 -9.76 -1.97
CA PHE A 42 3.95 -10.95 -1.65
C PHE A 42 3.11 -11.78 -0.68
N ALA A 43 2.56 -12.90 -1.17
CA ALA A 43 1.54 -13.68 -0.47
C ALA A 43 1.99 -14.07 0.94
N GLY A 44 1.15 -13.79 1.95
CA GLY A 44 1.44 -14.07 3.35
C GLY A 44 2.43 -13.11 4.03
N GLU A 45 3.04 -12.17 3.29
CA GLU A 45 4.06 -11.27 3.81
C GLU A 45 3.60 -9.82 3.83
N GLY A 46 3.33 -9.25 2.66
CA GLY A 46 3.01 -7.84 2.56
C GLY A 46 2.97 -7.28 1.16
N VAL A 47 2.86 -5.96 1.07
CA VAL A 47 2.73 -5.22 -0.19
C VAL A 47 3.87 -4.23 -0.34
N ARG A 48 4.52 -4.28 -1.50
CA ARG A 48 5.52 -3.29 -1.94
C ARG A 48 4.85 -2.26 -2.84
N ILE A 49 4.95 -0.99 -2.46
CA ILE A 49 4.34 0.12 -3.18
C ILE A 49 5.43 1.04 -3.69
N THR A 50 5.56 1.12 -5.01
CA THR A 50 6.52 2.05 -5.64
C THR A 50 5.99 3.48 -5.56
N ILE A 51 6.87 4.41 -5.19
CA ILE A 51 6.63 5.85 -5.20
C ILE A 51 6.72 6.31 -6.66
N GLY A 52 5.60 6.79 -7.20
CA GLY A 52 5.47 7.31 -8.55
C GLY A 52 5.18 8.80 -8.56
N GLU A 53 4.34 9.23 -9.49
CA GLU A 53 3.80 10.59 -9.56
C GLU A 53 2.99 10.94 -8.31
N THR A 54 2.91 12.23 -7.98
CA THR A 54 2.22 12.72 -6.77
C THR A 54 0.77 12.25 -6.74
N GLU A 55 0.08 12.34 -7.87
CA GLU A 55 -1.32 11.96 -8.03
C GLU A 55 -1.53 10.45 -7.77
N ALA A 56 -0.61 9.62 -8.25
CA ALA A 56 -0.63 8.18 -7.98
C ALA A 56 -0.36 7.87 -6.50
N ASN A 57 0.58 8.59 -5.88
CA ASN A 57 0.89 8.44 -4.47
C ASN A 57 -0.29 8.88 -3.58
N ASP A 58 -0.97 9.96 -3.95
CA ASP A 58 -2.14 10.48 -3.24
C ASP A 58 -3.32 9.51 -3.32
N ALA A 59 -3.58 8.94 -4.51
CA ALA A 59 -4.61 7.91 -4.68
C ALA A 59 -4.34 6.67 -3.82
N VAL A 60 -3.08 6.23 -3.71
CA VAL A 60 -2.69 5.15 -2.81
C VAL A 60 -2.92 5.52 -1.34
N ILE A 61 -2.55 6.74 -0.93
CA ILE A 61 -2.76 7.21 0.45
C ILE A 61 -4.26 7.22 0.79
N GLU A 62 -5.11 7.72 -0.11
CA GLU A 62 -6.57 7.75 0.07
C GLU A 62 -7.14 6.34 0.20
N PHE A 63 -6.84 5.47 -0.77
CA PHE A 63 -7.26 4.07 -0.76
C PHE A 63 -6.88 3.34 0.54
N LEU A 64 -5.62 3.45 0.97
CA LEU A 64 -5.13 2.80 2.19
C LEU A 64 -5.78 3.36 3.47
N GLY A 65 -6.20 4.62 3.44
CA GLY A 65 -6.92 5.26 4.54
C GLY A 65 -8.36 4.75 4.66
N ASP A 66 -9.03 4.55 3.53
CA ASP A 66 -10.38 4.02 3.49
C ASP A 66 -10.43 2.52 3.77
N TRP A 67 -9.48 1.75 3.23
CA TRP A 67 -9.40 0.28 3.43
C TRP A 67 -9.23 -0.14 4.89
N ARG A 68 -8.69 0.74 5.73
CA ARG A 68 -8.42 0.48 7.15
C ARG A 68 -9.54 0.92 8.09
N ARG A 69 -10.55 1.68 7.63
CA ARG A 69 -11.73 2.03 8.45
C ARG A 69 -12.64 0.82 8.61
#